data_AF-A0A2N1CTR8-F1
#
_entry.id   AF-A0A2N1CTR8-F1
#
_cell.length_a   1.000
_cell.length_b   1.000
_cell.length_c   1.000
_cell.angle_alpha   90.00
_cell.angle_beta   90.00
_cell.angle_gamma   90.00
#
_symmetry.space_group_name_H-M   'P 1'
#
loop_
_entity.id
_entity.type
_entity.pdbx_description
1 polymer ?
#
loop_
_entity_poly.entity_id
_entity_poly.type
_entity_poly.pdbx_seq_one_letter_code
_entity_poly.pdbx_strand_id
1 'polypeptide(L)'
;MKAGKLVLIYAGLLALLAISATVAIQFPQWAMVALICAAGQALLVLFGLAQLGAHSPLVRFFALGAGFWLVFMFTLSLADLLTRGG
;
A
#
# COMPACT_ATOMS: atom_id res chain seq x y z
N MET A 1 15.13 -6.86 -15.55
CA MET A 1 15.38 -5.65 -14.72
C MET A 1 16.85 -5.61 -14.31
N LYS A 2 17.52 -4.45 -14.31
CA LYS A 2 18.91 -4.34 -13.82
C LYS A 2 18.93 -4.56 -12.30
N ALA A 3 19.80 -5.43 -11.79
CA ALA A 3 19.87 -5.83 -10.38
C ALA A 3 19.94 -4.63 -9.42
N GLY A 4 20.64 -3.55 -9.79
CA GLY A 4 20.72 -2.33 -8.97
C GLY A 4 19.38 -1.66 -8.69
N LYS A 5 18.40 -1.77 -9.60
CA LYS A 5 17.06 -1.16 -9.40
C LYS A 5 16.23 -1.98 -8.39
N LEU A 6 16.39 -3.30 -8.39
CA LEU A 6 15.76 -4.21 -7.41
C LEU A 6 16.30 -3.97 -6.01
N VAL A 7 17.62 -3.84 -5.87
CA VAL A 7 18.27 -3.54 -4.58
C VAL A 7 17.76 -2.21 -4.01
N LEU A 8 17.59 -1.19 -4.85
CA LEU A 8 17.04 0.11 -4.45
C LEU A 8 15.59 0.02 -3.96
N ILE A 9 14.73 -0.73 -4.67
CA ILE A 9 13.33 -0.95 -4.26
C ILE A 9 13.29 -1.73 -2.93
N TYR A 10 14.14 -2.75 -2.79
CA TYR A 10 14.22 -3.56 -1.58
C TYR A 10 14.70 -2.74 -0.37
N ALA A 11 15.71 -1.89 -0.55
CA ALA A 11 16.17 -0.96 0.47
C ALA A 11 15.06 0.05 0.86
N GLY A 12 14.31 0.56 -0.13
CA GLY A 12 13.16 1.44 0.12
C GLY A 12 12.06 0.74 0.93
N LEU A 13 11.76 -0.52 0.63
CA LEU A 13 10.79 -1.32 1.39
C LEU A 13 11.23 -1.54 2.84
N LEU A 14 12.51 -1.85 3.06
CA LEU A 14 13.07 -2.00 4.41
C LEU A 14 13.04 -0.69 5.19
N ALA A 15 13.33 0.45 4.56
CA ALA A 15 13.25 1.75 5.20
C ALA A 15 11.81 2.09 5.61
N LEU A 16 10.85 1.90 4.71
CA LEU A 16 9.42 2.10 5.00
C LEU A 16 8.92 1.17 6.11
N LEU A 17 9.40 -0.08 6.16
CA LEU A 17 9.07 -1.02 7.23
C LEU A 17 9.66 -0.59 8.57
N ALA A 18 10.91 -0.14 8.59
CA ALA A 18 11.55 0.32 9.80
C ALA A 18 10.82 1.55 10.36
N ILE A 19 10.42 2.49 9.50
CA ILE A 19 9.65 3.68 9.89
C ILE A 19 8.27 3.29 10.41
N SER A 20 7.55 2.39 9.73
CA SER A 20 6.22 1.97 10.20
C SER A 20 6.30 1.23 11.54
N ALA A 21 7.30 0.37 11.73
CA ALA A 21 7.52 -0.36 12.98
C ALA A 21 7.91 0.57 14.14
N THR A 22 8.81 1.55 13.91
CA THR A 22 9.21 2.50 14.96
C THR A 22 8.05 3.40 15.37
N VAL A 23 7.26 3.88 14.40
CA VAL A 23 6.06 4.69 14.67
C VAL A 23 5.02 3.87 15.44
N ALA A 24 4.78 2.61 15.06
CA ALA A 24 3.82 1.75 15.74
C ALA A 24 4.23 1.44 17.20
N ILE A 25 5.52 1.29 17.47
CA ILE A 25 6.04 0.97 18.81
C ILE A 25 6.09 2.22 19.70
N GLN A 26 6.57 3.35 19.19
CA GLN A 26 6.78 4.56 20.02
C GLN A 26 5.55 5.47 20.10
N PHE A 27 4.76 5.56 19.04
CA PHE A 27 3.67 6.53 18.94
C PHE A 27 2.41 5.91 18.31
N PRO A 28 1.68 5.05 19.05
CA PRO A 28 0.51 4.35 18.53
C PRO A 28 -0.61 5.30 18.06
N GLN A 29 -0.67 6.51 18.62
CA GLN A 29 -1.58 7.59 18.21
C GLN A 29 -1.31 8.12 16.77
N TRP A 30 -0.14 7.83 16.19
CA TRP A 30 0.21 8.19 14.80
C TRP A 30 0.04 6.99 13.84
N ALA A 31 -0.85 6.04 14.16
CA ALA A 31 -1.14 4.87 13.31
C ALA A 31 -1.45 5.23 11.84
N MET A 32 -1.97 6.43 11.59
CA MET A 32 -2.20 6.95 10.24
C MET A 32 -0.91 7.04 9.40
N VAL A 33 0.23 7.36 10.03
CA VAL A 33 1.54 7.38 9.35
C VAL A 33 2.01 5.98 8.99
N ALA A 34 1.76 4.99 9.85
CA ALA A 34 2.06 3.59 9.55
C ALA A 34 1.21 3.07 8.38
N LEU A 35 -0.07 3.48 8.29
CA LEU A 35 -0.94 3.19 7.15
C LEU A 35 -0.43 3.81 5.84
N ILE A 36 0.02 5.07 5.87
CA ILE A 36 0.61 5.73 4.70
C ILE A 36 1.89 5.00 4.25
N CYS A 37 2.73 4.57 5.20
CA CYS A 37 3.93 3.78 4.89
C CYS A 37 3.57 2.44 4.24
N ALA A 38 2.58 1.72 4.77
CA ALA A 38 2.12 0.46 4.19
C ALA A 38 1.56 0.65 2.76
N ALA A 39 0.81 1.73 2.53
CA ALA A 39 0.34 2.09 1.18
C ALA A 39 1.52 2.38 0.23
N GLY A 40 2.56 3.09 0.70
CA GLY A 40 3.80 3.33 -0.03
C GLY A 40 4.55 2.05 -0.39
N GLN A 41 4.61 1.07 0.53
CA GLN A 41 5.20 -0.25 0.26
C GLN A 41 4.41 -1.02 -0.81
N ALA A 42 3.08 -1.02 -0.72
CA ALA A 42 2.23 -1.67 -1.71
C ALA A 42 2.45 -1.08 -3.12
N LEU A 43 2.56 0.24 -3.24
CA LEU A 43 2.88 0.92 -4.49
C LEU A 43 4.27 0.54 -5.02
N LEU A 44 5.29 0.52 -4.14
CA LEU A 44 6.65 0.10 -4.51
C LEU A 44 6.68 -1.36 -4.99
N VAL A 45 5.91 -2.25 -4.39
CA VAL A 45 5.80 -3.64 -4.83
C VAL A 45 5.09 -3.72 -6.19
N LEU A 46 3.94 -3.07 -6.35
CA LEU A 46 3.15 -3.10 -7.59
C LEU A 46 3.89 -2.50 -8.79
N PHE A 47 4.50 -1.33 -8.61
CA PHE A 47 5.18 -0.63 -9.70
C PHE A 47 6.64 -1.03 -9.86
N GLY A 48 7.34 -1.32 -8.76
CA GLY A 48 8.76 -1.65 -8.76
C GLY A 48 9.05 -3.13 -9.02
N LEU A 49 8.38 -4.03 -8.30
CA LEU A 49 8.64 -5.48 -8.34
C LEU A 49 7.74 -6.22 -9.32
N ALA A 50 6.43 -5.98 -9.25
CA ALA A 50 5.45 -6.63 -10.12
C ALA A 50 5.44 -6.03 -11.54
N GLN A 51 6.20 -4.96 -11.80
CA GLN A 51 6.29 -4.24 -13.07
C GLN A 51 4.95 -4.14 -13.78
N LEU A 52 3.90 -3.71 -13.08
CA LEU A 52 2.55 -3.62 -13.63
C LEU A 52 2.50 -2.72 -14.90
N GLY A 53 3.46 -1.80 -15.01
CA GLY A 53 3.72 -0.96 -16.18
C GLY A 53 4.41 -1.65 -17.38
N ALA A 54 4.95 -2.86 -17.25
CA ALA A 54 5.53 -3.61 -18.38
C ALA A 54 4.57 -4.67 -18.95
N HIS A 55 3.52 -5.00 -18.21
CA HIS A 55 2.52 -5.99 -18.61
C HIS A 55 1.35 -5.41 -19.43
N SER A 56 0.65 -6.31 -20.13
CA SER A 56 -0.49 -6.02 -21.01
C SER A 56 -1.52 -5.07 -20.38
N PRO A 57 -2.11 -4.13 -21.14
CA PRO A 57 -3.09 -3.14 -20.66
C PRO A 57 -4.24 -3.75 -19.84
N LEU A 58 -4.63 -4.98 -20.15
CA LEU A 58 -5.69 -5.72 -19.45
C LEU A 58 -5.39 -5.93 -17.95
N VAL A 59 -4.14 -6.21 -17.61
CA VAL A 59 -3.71 -6.48 -16.22
C VAL A 59 -3.77 -5.22 -15.38
N ARG A 60 -3.45 -4.06 -15.97
CA ARG A 60 -3.55 -2.76 -15.29
C ARG A 60 -4.99 -2.41 -14.99
N PHE A 61 -5.90 -2.67 -15.92
CA PHE A 61 -7.33 -2.42 -15.73
C PHE A 61 -7.90 -3.30 -14.62
N PHE A 62 -7.51 -4.57 -14.57
CA PHE A 62 -7.91 -5.48 -13.50
C PHE A 62 -7.36 -5.07 -12.13
N ALA A 63 -6.09 -4.65 -12.05
CA ALA A 63 -5.50 -4.17 -10.81
C ALA A 63 -6.12 -2.86 -10.31
N LEU A 64 -6.45 -1.94 -11.22
CA LEU A 64 -7.19 -0.72 -10.88
C LEU A 64 -8.62 -1.05 -10.42
N GLY A 65 -9.28 -2.00 -11.09
CA GLY A 65 -10.60 -2.49 -10.67
C GLY A 65 -10.58 -3.14 -9.29
N ALA A 66 -9.58 -3.98 -9.00
CA ALA A 66 -9.40 -4.59 -7.68
C ALA A 66 -9.10 -3.54 -6.60
N GLY A 67 -8.25 -2.56 -6.91
CA GLY A 67 -7.96 -1.44 -6.00
C GLY A 67 -9.21 -0.60 -5.71
N PHE A 68 -9.97 -0.25 -6.74
CA PHE A 68 -11.25 0.46 -6.60
C PHE A 68 -12.23 -0.32 -5.73
N TRP A 69 -12.38 -1.63 -5.99
CA TRP A 69 -13.29 -2.48 -5.24
C TRP A 69 -12.93 -2.56 -3.75
N LEU A 70 -11.65 -2.66 -3.42
CA LEU A 70 -11.17 -2.64 -2.03
C LEU A 70 -11.49 -1.30 -1.34
N VAL A 71 -11.20 -0.17 -1.99
CA VAL A 71 -11.52 1.16 -1.44
C VAL A 71 -13.01 1.29 -1.20
N PHE A 72 -13.83 0.82 -2.13
CA PHE A 72 -15.29 0.82 -2.00
C PHE A 72 -15.76 -0.01 -0.80
N MET A 73 -15.25 -1.24 -0.65
CA MET A 73 -15.60 -2.11 0.48
C MET A 73 -15.15 -1.53 1.84
N PHE A 74 -13.95 -0.95 1.92
CA PHE A 74 -13.50 -0.26 3.12
C PHE A 74 -14.39 0.95 3.44
N THR A 75 -14.78 1.73 2.43
CA THR A 75 -15.65 2.89 2.60
C THR A 75 -17.03 2.47 3.10
N LEU A 76 -17.62 1.41 2.53
CA LEU A 76 -18.89 0.86 3.00
C LEU A 76 -18.79 0.33 4.43
N SER A 77 -17.70 -0.37 4.76
CA SER A 77 -17.48 -0.89 6.12
C SER A 77 -17.32 0.26 7.13
N LEU A 78 -16.64 1.34 6.75
CA LEU A 78 -16.50 2.53 7.58
C LEU A 78 -17.84 3.23 7.76
N ALA A 79 -18.62 3.36 6.68
CA ALA A 79 -19.96 3.95 6.71
C ALA A 79 -20.89 3.13 7.62
N ASP A 80 -20.85 1.80 7.54
CA ASP A 80 -21.63 0.92 8.43
C ASP A 80 -21.23 1.11 9.91
N LEU A 81 -19.93 1.19 10.20
CA LEU A 81 -19.40 1.45 11.54
C LEU A 81 -19.86 2.81 12.09
N LEU A 82 -19.83 3.85 11.26
CA LEU A 82 -20.27 5.20 11.63
C LEU A 82 -21.79 5.28 11.82
N THR A 83 -22.56 4.52 11.03
CA THR A 83 -24.03 4.56 11.08
C THR A 83 -24.59 3.68 12.21
N ARG A 84 -23.85 2.64 12.64
CA ARG A 84 -24.23 1.80 13.80
C ARG A 84 -23.92 2.42 15.16
N GLY A 85 -23.01 3.39 15.22
CA GLY A 85 -22.63 4.07 16.46
C GLY A 85 -23.40 5.37 16.75
N GLY A 86 -24.29 5.79 15.84
CA GLY A 86 -25.14 6.97 15.97
C GLY A 86 -26.56 6.66 16.44
#